data_AF-A0A355BG16-F1
#
_entry.id   AF-A0A355BG16-F1
#
_cell.length_a   1.000
_cell.length_b   1.000
_cell.length_c   1.000
_cell.angle_alpha   90.00
_cell.angle_beta   90.00
_cell.angle_gamma   90.00
#
_symmetry.space_group_name_H-M   'P 1'
#
loop_
_entity.id
_entity.type
_entity.pdbx_description
1 polymer ?
#
loop_
_entity_poly.entity_id
_entity_poly.type
_entity_poly.pdbx_seq_one_letter_code
_entity_poly.pdbx_strand_id
1 'polypeptide(L)'
;MAIQSNIPFQLQLISGPEWNAETLPITRFYDQARLDGAIEPAVAIKENTELAIMFTCANPQARFYMDGLETLPQERLAEDSSGRSYLSPRPYPIPLFSYIDYPLIPGYYWLEVVTMGQHYFAPLQVEPKRLTSAQWEVMRQELNNELYNLALDLIRQSTGVGEDRQGALPLELLHRFIVIRQHFPSVMAALNDLLTRANYRV
;
A
#
# COMPACT_ATOMS: atom_id res chain seq x y z
N MET A 1 -9.12 34.29 6.29
CA MET A 1 -10.23 34.34 5.30
C MET A 1 -9.84 33.47 4.09
N ALA A 2 -10.78 32.84 3.36
CA ALA A 2 -10.43 32.04 2.18
C ALA A 2 -9.92 32.94 1.04
N ILE A 3 -8.69 32.70 0.57
CA ILE A 3 -8.06 33.42 -0.53
C ILE A 3 -8.53 32.77 -1.83
N GLN A 4 -9.67 33.23 -2.38
CA GLN A 4 -10.30 32.59 -3.54
C GLN A 4 -9.87 33.15 -4.90
N SER A 5 -9.08 34.22 -4.99
CA SER A 5 -8.78 34.82 -6.29
C SER A 5 -7.41 35.50 -6.30
N ASN A 6 -6.51 35.00 -7.16
CA ASN A 6 -5.17 35.51 -7.50
C ASN A 6 -3.99 34.92 -6.69
N ILE A 7 -3.79 33.61 -6.83
CA ILE A 7 -2.67 32.89 -6.24
C ILE A 7 -1.54 32.79 -7.29
N PRO A 8 -0.27 33.17 -6.97
CA PRO A 8 0.84 33.22 -7.94
C PRO A 8 1.48 31.85 -8.22
N PHE A 9 0.80 30.76 -7.87
CA PHE A 9 1.28 29.38 -8.02
C PHE A 9 0.12 28.45 -8.34
N GLN A 10 0.45 27.26 -8.83
CA GLN A 10 -0.49 26.16 -9.01
C GLN A 10 0.01 24.96 -8.20
N LEU A 11 -0.92 24.34 -7.47
CA LEU A 11 -0.67 23.16 -6.66
C LEU A 11 -1.70 22.10 -7.01
N GLN A 12 -1.24 20.93 -7.40
CA GLN A 12 -2.09 19.80 -7.77
C GLN A 12 -1.58 18.54 -7.10
N LEU A 13 -2.50 17.73 -6.58
CA LEU A 13 -2.20 16.38 -6.14
C LEU A 13 -2.61 15.42 -7.24
N ILE A 14 -1.78 14.41 -7.48
CA ILE A 14 -2.05 13.31 -8.40
C ILE A 14 -2.17 12.08 -7.52
N SER A 15 -3.39 11.56 -7.39
CA SER A 15 -3.74 10.45 -6.51
C SER A 15 -4.14 9.24 -7.33
N GLY A 16 -3.51 8.10 -7.07
CA GLY A 16 -3.80 6.83 -7.74
C GLY A 16 -2.63 6.33 -8.58
N PRO A 17 -2.68 5.06 -9.00
CA PRO A 17 -1.63 4.47 -9.83
C PRO A 17 -1.61 5.13 -11.21
N GLU A 18 -0.46 5.09 -11.90
CA GLU A 18 -0.26 5.77 -13.20
C GLU A 18 -1.37 5.51 -14.24
N TRP A 19 -1.99 4.32 -14.23
CA TRP A 19 -3.05 3.92 -15.15
C TRP A 19 -4.46 4.42 -14.78
N ASN A 20 -4.66 4.96 -13.58
CA ASN A 20 -5.93 5.53 -13.11
C ASN A 20 -5.69 6.67 -12.09
N ALA A 21 -4.75 7.55 -12.42
CA ALA A 21 -4.41 8.69 -11.59
C ALA A 21 -5.46 9.80 -11.74
N GLU A 22 -6.02 10.23 -10.60
CA GLU A 22 -6.90 11.40 -10.52
C GLU A 22 -6.07 12.64 -10.17
N THR A 23 -6.20 13.69 -10.97
CA THR A 23 -5.57 14.99 -10.68
C THR A 23 -6.55 15.87 -9.92
N LEU A 24 -6.16 16.23 -8.70
CA LEU A 24 -6.93 17.03 -7.74
C LEU A 24 -6.28 18.42 -7.62
N PRO A 25 -6.81 19.44 -8.30
CA PRO A 25 -6.30 20.80 -8.17
C PRO A 25 -6.68 21.39 -6.82
N ILE A 26 -5.71 21.95 -6.11
CA ILE A 26 -5.94 22.65 -4.85
C ILE A 26 -6.19 24.12 -5.17
N THR A 27 -7.41 24.58 -4.95
CA THR A 27 -7.85 25.95 -5.29
C THR A 27 -8.18 26.79 -4.07
N ARG A 28 -8.38 26.16 -2.91
CA ARG A 28 -8.79 26.81 -1.68
C ARG A 28 -7.62 26.91 -0.71
N PHE A 29 -7.13 28.13 -0.50
CA PHE A 29 -6.06 28.44 0.44
C PHE A 29 -6.51 29.47 1.47
N TYR A 30 -5.85 29.46 2.62
CA TYR A 30 -6.09 30.34 3.75
C TYR A 30 -4.78 31.04 4.15
N ASP A 31 -4.92 32.20 4.77
CA ASP A 31 -3.84 33.04 5.31
C ASP A 31 -3.26 32.53 6.64
N GLN A 32 -3.98 31.64 7.33
CA GLN A 32 -3.57 31.09 8.62
C GLN A 32 -3.82 29.59 8.67
N ALA A 33 -2.90 28.86 9.33
CA ALA A 33 -3.00 27.42 9.56
C ALA A 33 -4.08 27.03 10.58
N ARG A 34 -4.69 28.00 11.27
CA ARG A 34 -5.71 27.74 12.28
C ARG A 34 -7.04 28.34 11.83
N LEU A 35 -7.96 27.46 11.47
CA LEU A 35 -9.36 27.83 11.28
C LEU A 35 -10.07 27.60 12.63
N ASP A 36 -10.56 28.67 13.25
CA ASP A 36 -11.49 28.55 14.37
C ASP A 36 -12.84 28.04 13.81
N GLY A 37 -13.08 26.73 13.87
CA GLY A 37 -14.31 26.11 13.35
C GLY A 37 -14.11 24.70 12.76
N ALA A 38 -15.14 24.19 12.09
CA ALA A 38 -15.05 22.93 11.34
C ALA A 38 -14.09 23.12 10.15
N ILE A 39 -13.02 22.31 10.10
CA ILE A 39 -12.03 22.34 9.03
C ILE A 39 -12.66 21.65 7.81
N GLU A 40 -13.14 22.44 6.85
CA GLU A 40 -13.48 21.90 5.53
C GLU A 40 -12.19 21.60 4.76
N PRO A 41 -11.94 20.34 4.37
CA PRO A 41 -10.75 20.00 3.60
C PRO A 41 -10.79 20.69 2.24
N ALA A 42 -9.65 21.24 1.81
CA ALA A 42 -9.49 21.72 0.44
C ALA A 42 -9.45 20.56 -0.56
N VAL A 43 -8.95 19.41 -0.10
CA VAL A 43 -8.84 18.17 -0.86
C VAL A 43 -8.87 16.98 0.10
N ALA A 44 -9.49 15.89 -0.33
CA ALA A 44 -9.54 14.62 0.40
C ALA A 44 -8.98 13.51 -0.49
N ILE A 45 -8.13 12.66 0.09
CA ILE A 45 -7.53 11.49 -0.57
C ILE A 45 -7.75 10.24 0.29
N LYS A 46 -7.66 9.06 -0.33
CA LYS A 46 -7.72 7.79 0.41
C LYS A 46 -6.32 7.35 0.82
N GLU A 47 -6.21 6.84 2.03
CA GLU A 47 -5.02 6.16 2.55
C GLU A 47 -4.53 5.06 1.59
N ASN A 48 -3.24 4.72 1.65
CA ASN A 48 -2.62 3.62 0.88
C ASN A 48 -2.86 3.74 -0.64
N THR A 49 -2.83 4.98 -1.13
CA THR A 49 -2.96 5.35 -2.53
C THR A 49 -1.74 6.17 -2.92
N GLU A 50 -1.07 5.81 -4.01
CA GLU A 50 0.07 6.57 -4.53
C GLU A 50 -0.29 8.05 -4.65
N LEU A 51 0.61 8.91 -4.18
CA LEU A 51 0.40 10.34 -4.16
C LEU A 51 1.63 11.03 -4.72
N ALA A 52 1.42 11.85 -5.74
CA ALA A 52 2.41 12.79 -6.23
C ALA A 52 1.89 14.22 -6.14
N ILE A 53 2.81 15.17 -6.01
CA ILE A 53 2.50 16.59 -6.02
C ILE A 53 3.12 17.26 -7.23
N MET A 54 2.34 18.11 -7.89
CA MET A 54 2.83 19.03 -8.90
C MET A 54 2.71 20.45 -8.37
N PHE A 55 3.87 21.06 -8.14
CA PHE A 55 3.97 22.41 -7.60
C PHE A 55 4.69 23.32 -8.60
N THR A 56 3.94 24.23 -9.24
CA THR A 56 4.50 25.19 -10.19
C THR A 56 4.28 26.61 -9.69
N CYS A 57 5.31 27.43 -9.81
CA CYS A 57 5.26 28.85 -9.44
C CYS A 57 6.21 29.62 -10.33
N ALA A 58 5.83 30.85 -10.72
CA ALA A 58 6.72 31.74 -11.47
C ALA A 58 7.92 32.19 -10.61
N ASN A 59 7.76 32.21 -9.29
CA ASN A 59 8.83 32.53 -8.35
C ASN A 59 9.61 31.25 -7.99
N PRO A 60 10.89 31.10 -8.41
CA PRO A 60 11.69 29.90 -8.11
C PRO A 60 12.07 29.79 -6.63
N GLN A 61 11.96 30.88 -5.86
CA GLN A 61 12.21 30.92 -4.42
C GLN A 61 10.97 30.52 -3.61
N ALA A 62 9.85 30.19 -4.26
CA ALA A 62 8.69 29.69 -3.56
C ALA A 62 9.00 28.34 -2.90
N ARG A 63 8.36 28.06 -1.77
CA ARG A 63 8.64 26.87 -0.95
C ARG A 63 7.33 26.19 -0.62
N PHE A 64 7.29 24.88 -0.78
CA PHE A 64 6.17 24.06 -0.35
C PHE A 64 6.59 23.23 0.86
N TYR A 65 5.76 23.25 1.90
CA TYR A 65 5.93 22.53 3.15
C TYR A 65 4.70 21.65 3.40
N MET A 66 4.92 20.49 3.99
CA MET A 66 3.91 19.54 4.42
C MET A 66 4.52 18.66 5.52
N ASP A 67 3.71 18.26 6.50
CA ASP A 67 4.15 17.33 7.54
C ASP A 67 4.55 15.99 6.92
N GLY A 68 5.72 15.48 7.27
CA GLY A 68 6.24 14.20 6.77
C GLY A 68 7.11 14.31 5.52
N LEU A 69 7.36 15.51 4.97
CA LEU A 69 8.28 15.69 3.84
C LEU A 69 9.69 15.17 4.14
N GLU A 70 10.13 15.22 5.40
CA GLU A 70 11.43 14.73 5.86
C GLU A 70 11.66 13.23 5.62
N THR A 71 10.60 12.48 5.32
CA THR A 71 10.69 11.06 4.97
C THR A 71 11.14 10.84 3.52
N LEU A 72 11.06 11.86 2.66
CA LEU A 72 11.45 11.75 1.26
C LEU A 72 12.98 11.74 1.09
N PRO A 73 13.49 11.16 -0.01
CA PRO A 73 14.92 11.20 -0.32
C PRO A 73 15.47 12.63 -0.36
N GLN A 74 16.61 12.85 0.31
CA GLN A 74 17.19 14.19 0.54
C GLN A 74 17.53 14.91 -0.78
N GLU A 75 17.75 14.19 -1.88
CA GLU A 75 18.02 14.77 -3.20
C GLU A 75 16.82 15.55 -3.77
N ARG A 76 15.61 15.29 -3.24
CA ARG A 76 14.37 15.96 -3.67
C ARG A 76 14.02 17.15 -2.79
N LEU A 77 14.58 17.23 -1.58
CA LEU A 77 14.28 18.23 -0.57
C LEU A 77 15.36 19.31 -0.51
N ALA A 78 14.96 20.50 -0.12
CA ALA A 78 15.87 21.54 0.35
C ALA A 78 15.54 21.87 1.81
N GLU A 79 16.49 22.38 2.56
CA GLU A 79 16.30 22.80 3.95
C GLU A 79 16.33 24.32 4.05
N ASP A 80 15.38 24.88 4.81
CA ASP A 80 15.42 26.30 5.13
C ASP A 80 16.39 26.58 6.30
N SER A 81 16.58 27.86 6.64
CA SER A 81 17.47 28.28 7.73
C SER A 81 17.04 27.79 9.12
N SER A 82 15.81 27.29 9.26
CA SER A 82 15.30 26.69 10.49
C SER A 82 15.42 25.16 10.50
N GLY A 83 15.96 24.55 9.44
CA GLY A 83 16.10 23.11 9.29
C GLY A 83 14.80 22.40 8.88
N ARG A 84 13.80 23.14 8.37
CA ARG A 84 12.57 22.52 7.84
C ARG A 84 12.77 22.15 6.38
N SER A 85 12.43 20.90 6.06
CA SER A 85 12.44 20.39 4.69
C SER A 85 11.32 21.00 3.86
N TYR A 86 11.64 21.40 2.64
CA TYR A 86 10.69 21.97 1.68
C TYR A 86 10.96 21.50 0.25
N LEU A 87 9.92 21.56 -0.58
CA LEU A 87 10.01 21.36 -2.03
C LEU A 87 10.04 22.70 -2.75
N SER A 88 10.99 22.85 -3.68
CA SER A 88 11.01 23.95 -4.65
C SER A 88 10.01 23.69 -5.80
N PRO A 89 9.56 24.74 -6.51
CA PRO A 89 8.64 24.58 -7.63
C PRO A 89 9.32 23.83 -8.77
N ARG A 90 8.64 22.83 -9.34
CA ARG A 90 9.13 22.03 -10.46
C ARG A 90 7.99 21.73 -11.44
N PRO A 91 8.26 21.71 -12.76
CA PRO A 91 7.24 21.46 -13.78
C PRO A 91 6.85 19.98 -13.93
N TYR A 92 7.30 19.10 -13.02
CA TYR A 92 7.04 17.67 -13.07
C TYR A 92 6.55 17.16 -11.71
N PRO A 93 5.72 16.09 -11.70
CA PRO A 93 5.23 15.49 -10.45
C PRO A 93 6.36 14.95 -9.58
N ILE A 94 6.28 15.20 -8.28
CA ILE A 94 7.18 14.68 -7.26
C ILE A 94 6.37 13.68 -6.42
N PRO A 95 6.76 12.39 -6.36
CA PRO A 95 6.06 11.42 -5.52
C PRO A 95 6.26 11.79 -4.05
N LEU A 96 5.15 11.95 -3.34
CA LEU A 96 5.09 12.15 -1.90
C LEU A 96 4.92 10.82 -1.15
N PHE A 97 4.20 9.88 -1.75
CA PHE A 97 4.01 8.54 -1.21
C PHE A 97 3.93 7.53 -2.34
N SER A 98 4.70 6.45 -2.23
CA SER A 98 4.61 5.25 -3.05
C SER A 98 4.43 4.02 -2.15
N TYR A 99 4.01 2.88 -2.70
CA TYR A 99 3.86 1.62 -1.92
C TYR A 99 5.15 1.12 -1.24
N ILE A 100 6.30 1.68 -1.59
CA ILE A 100 7.60 1.37 -0.98
C ILE A 100 7.84 2.25 0.27
N ASP A 101 7.17 3.41 0.34
CA ASP A 101 7.33 4.41 1.39
C ASP A 101 6.30 4.18 2.53
N TYR A 102 6.45 4.91 3.64
CA TYR A 102 5.51 4.81 4.77
C TYR A 102 4.17 5.50 4.43
N PRO A 103 3.00 4.84 4.61
CA PRO A 103 1.71 5.41 4.25
C PRO A 103 1.35 6.63 5.07
N LEU A 104 0.71 7.60 4.40
CA LEU A 104 0.10 8.74 5.08
C LEU A 104 -0.98 8.22 6.02
N ILE A 105 -0.79 8.44 7.32
CA ILE A 105 -1.73 8.03 8.37
C ILE A 105 -3.03 8.82 8.19
N PRO A 106 -4.22 8.20 8.30
CA PRO A 106 -5.48 8.90 8.24
C PRO A 106 -5.54 10.08 9.22
N GLY A 107 -5.92 11.26 8.72
CA GLY A 107 -5.87 12.50 9.49
C GLY A 107 -5.93 13.75 8.63
N TYR A 108 -5.71 14.91 9.27
CA TYR A 108 -5.59 16.20 8.60
C TYR A 108 -4.12 16.62 8.52
N TYR A 109 -3.70 17.02 7.34
CA TYR A 109 -2.38 17.55 7.04
C TYR A 109 -2.51 18.98 6.53
N TRP A 110 -1.52 19.81 6.84
CA TRP A 110 -1.45 21.16 6.28
C TRP A 110 -0.47 21.20 5.12
N LEU A 111 -0.98 21.67 3.98
CA LEU A 111 -0.18 22.04 2.83
C LEU A 111 0.13 23.54 2.97
N GLU A 112 1.40 23.89 3.12
CA GLU A 112 1.85 25.28 3.24
C GLU A 112 2.66 25.66 2.00
N VAL A 113 2.29 26.74 1.32
CA VAL A 113 3.09 27.35 0.26
C VAL A 113 3.52 28.73 0.72
N VAL A 114 4.83 29.00 0.65
CA VAL A 114 5.41 30.31 0.95
C VAL A 114 5.97 30.91 -0.32
N THR A 115 5.48 32.08 -0.71
CA THR A 115 5.99 32.80 -1.88
C THR A 115 5.81 34.31 -1.71
N MET A 116 6.79 35.09 -2.16
CA MET A 116 6.79 36.56 -2.03
C MET A 116 6.54 37.05 -0.58
N GLY A 117 6.96 36.27 0.43
CA GLY A 117 6.76 36.59 1.85
C GLY A 117 5.34 36.34 2.38
N GLN A 118 4.45 35.76 1.57
CA GLN A 118 3.10 35.37 1.95
C GLN A 118 3.01 33.86 2.17
N HIS A 119 2.21 33.46 3.17
CA HIS A 119 1.95 32.07 3.52
C HIS A 119 0.54 31.68 3.09
N TYR A 120 0.41 30.52 2.46
CA TYR A 120 -0.84 29.98 1.95
C TYR A 120 -1.02 28.57 2.48
N PHE A 121 -2.09 28.34 3.25
CA PHE A 121 -2.38 27.07 3.90
C PHE A 121 -3.59 26.39 3.26
N ALA A 122 -3.49 25.10 2.97
CA ALA A 122 -4.61 24.29 2.50
C ALA A 122 -4.71 22.99 3.33
N PRO A 123 -5.87 22.68 3.94
CA PRO A 123 -6.06 21.44 4.67
C PRO A 123 -6.26 20.27 3.69
N LEU A 124 -5.45 19.24 3.83
CA LEU A 124 -5.56 17.94 3.17
C LEU A 124 -6.13 16.93 4.16
N GLN A 125 -7.19 16.21 3.79
CA GLN A 125 -7.72 15.10 4.59
C GLN A 125 -7.33 13.77 3.96
N VAL A 126 -6.69 12.91 4.75
CA VAL A 126 -6.43 11.51 4.41
C VAL A 126 -7.51 10.66 5.06
N GLU A 127 -8.39 10.10 4.24
CA GLU A 127 -9.47 9.24 4.67
C GLU A 127 -8.98 7.79 4.78
N PRO A 128 -9.36 7.06 5.84
CA PRO A 128 -9.00 5.66 5.98
C PRO A 128 -9.57 4.87 4.81
N LYS A 129 -8.76 4.00 4.21
CA LYS A 129 -9.22 3.10 3.16
C LYS A 129 -10.13 2.06 3.81
N ARG A 130 -11.44 2.31 3.80
CA ARG A 130 -12.44 1.31 4.22
C ARG A 130 -12.33 0.12 3.27
N LEU A 131 -11.52 -0.87 3.63
CA LEU A 131 -11.53 -2.18 2.98
C LEU A 131 -12.96 -2.71 3.12
N THR A 132 -13.69 -2.76 2.01
CA THR A 132 -14.98 -3.44 2.02
C THR A 132 -14.73 -4.92 2.27
N SER A 133 -15.66 -5.61 2.94
CA SER A 133 -15.52 -7.03 3.28
C SER A 133 -15.24 -7.91 2.07
N ALA A 134 -15.73 -7.49 0.89
CA ALA A 134 -15.45 -8.14 -0.40
C ALA A 134 -13.98 -8.01 -0.83
N GLN A 135 -13.37 -6.83 -0.67
CA GLN A 135 -11.95 -6.62 -1.01
C GLN A 135 -11.03 -7.38 -0.06
N TRP A 136 -11.39 -7.45 1.23
CA TRP A 136 -10.67 -8.28 2.21
C TRP A 136 -10.69 -9.76 1.83
N GLU A 137 -11.85 -10.27 1.39
CA GLU A 137 -11.99 -11.67 0.99
C GLU A 137 -11.17 -11.99 -0.27
N VAL A 138 -11.11 -11.08 -1.25
CA VAL A 138 -10.28 -11.24 -2.45
C VAL A 138 -8.79 -11.27 -2.09
N MET A 139 -8.30 -10.33 -1.29
CA MET A 139 -6.89 -10.32 -0.86
C MET A 139 -6.54 -11.56 -0.02
N ARG A 140 -7.46 -12.02 0.84
CA ARG A 140 -7.30 -13.26 1.60
C ARG A 140 -7.18 -14.47 0.69
N GLN A 141 -7.96 -14.52 -0.39
CA GLN A 141 -7.91 -15.60 -1.37
C GLN A 141 -6.61 -15.58 -2.18
N GLU A 142 -6.15 -14.40 -2.60
CA GLU A 142 -4.88 -14.25 -3.33
C GLU A 142 -3.68 -14.72 -2.50
N LEU A 143 -3.56 -14.24 -1.25
CA LEU A 143 -2.50 -14.68 -0.33
C LEU A 143 -2.54 -16.18 -0.06
N ASN A 144 -3.74 -16.75 0.13
CA ASN A 144 -3.88 -18.19 0.32
C ASN A 144 -3.43 -18.96 -0.92
N ASN A 145 -3.75 -18.49 -2.13
CA ASN A 145 -3.35 -19.15 -3.37
C ASN A 145 -1.82 -19.12 -3.56
N GLU A 146 -1.16 -18.01 -3.24
CA GLU A 146 0.30 -17.93 -3.30
C GLU A 146 0.98 -18.87 -2.29
N LEU A 147 0.54 -18.85 -1.03
CA LEU A 147 1.06 -19.76 0.00
C LEU A 147 0.85 -21.23 -0.37
N TYR A 148 -0.30 -21.53 -0.99
CA TYR A 148 -0.65 -22.89 -1.40
C TYR A 148 0.24 -23.38 -2.56
N ASN A 149 0.52 -22.52 -3.54
CA ASN A 149 1.45 -22.85 -4.63
C ASN A 149 2.88 -23.05 -4.12
N LEU A 150 3.33 -22.19 -3.20
CA LEU A 150 4.66 -22.31 -2.59
C LEU A 150 4.80 -23.63 -1.80
N ALA A 151 3.78 -23.99 -1.02
CA ALA A 151 3.77 -25.25 -0.29
C ALA A 151 3.79 -26.46 -1.23
N LEU A 152 3.11 -26.39 -2.38
CA LEU A 152 3.12 -27.44 -3.39
C LEU A 152 4.51 -27.61 -4.02
N ASP A 153 5.19 -26.51 -4.33
CA ASP A 153 6.54 -26.54 -4.88
C ASP A 153 7.53 -27.17 -3.88
N LEU A 154 7.40 -26.85 -2.59
CA LEU A 154 8.19 -27.48 -1.52
C LEU A 154 7.93 -28.99 -1.41
N ILE A 155 6.67 -29.43 -1.46
CA ILE A 155 6.32 -30.86 -1.41
C ILE A 155 6.91 -31.59 -2.62
N ARG A 156 6.79 -31.02 -3.83
CA ARG A 156 7.37 -31.61 -5.05
C ARG A 156 8.88 -31.78 -4.95
N GLN A 157 9.59 -30.75 -4.47
CA GLN A 157 11.04 -30.83 -4.24
C GLN A 157 11.42 -31.88 -3.19
N SER A 158 10.68 -31.96 -2.08
CA SER A 158 10.99 -32.86 -0.96
C SER A 158 10.69 -34.35 -1.23
N THR A 159 9.77 -34.66 -2.16
CA THR A 159 9.33 -36.04 -2.42
C THR A 159 10.11 -36.75 -3.53
N GLY A 160 11.07 -36.07 -4.17
CA GLY A 160 11.91 -36.66 -5.22
C GLY A 160 11.16 -37.12 -6.48
N VAL A 161 9.94 -36.59 -6.71
CA VAL A 161 9.18 -36.85 -7.94
C VAL A 161 9.90 -36.07 -9.05
N GLY A 162 10.72 -36.78 -9.83
CA GLY A 162 11.59 -36.20 -10.87
C GLY A 162 10.85 -35.34 -11.89
N GLU A 163 11.61 -34.46 -12.56
CA GLU A 163 11.19 -33.50 -13.59
C GLU A 163 10.61 -34.12 -14.88
N ASP A 164 9.91 -35.26 -14.82
CA ASP A 164 9.28 -35.82 -16.01
C ASP A 164 8.05 -34.98 -16.39
N ARG A 165 8.23 -34.16 -17.43
CA ARG A 165 7.30 -33.17 -17.99
C ARG A 165 6.06 -33.78 -18.66
N GLN A 166 5.55 -34.91 -18.21
CA GLN A 166 4.37 -35.55 -18.80
C GLN A 166 3.34 -35.90 -17.72
N GLY A 167 2.38 -35.00 -17.57
CA GLY A 167 1.19 -35.20 -16.73
C GLY A 167 1.41 -34.74 -15.30
N ALA A 168 1.18 -33.44 -15.05
CA ALA A 168 0.98 -32.96 -13.69
C ALA A 168 -0.15 -33.78 -13.06
N LEU A 169 0.18 -34.67 -12.11
CA LEU A 169 -0.83 -35.40 -11.36
C LEU A 169 -1.78 -34.38 -10.73
N PRO A 170 -3.10 -34.48 -10.97
CA PRO A 170 -4.09 -33.65 -10.31
C PRO A 170 -3.82 -33.62 -8.80
N LEU A 171 -3.81 -32.41 -8.23
CA LEU A 171 -3.41 -32.18 -6.85
C LEU A 171 -4.23 -32.99 -5.83
N GLU A 172 -5.51 -33.24 -6.12
CA GLU A 172 -6.34 -34.14 -5.33
C GLU A 172 -5.73 -35.55 -5.20
N LEU A 173 -5.14 -36.07 -6.27
CA LEU A 173 -4.52 -37.39 -6.29
C LEU A 173 -3.22 -37.39 -5.48
N LEU A 174 -2.45 -36.30 -5.51
CA LEU A 174 -1.25 -36.15 -4.69
C LEU A 174 -1.61 -36.11 -3.20
N HIS A 175 -2.62 -35.33 -2.82
CA HIS A 175 -3.11 -35.27 -1.45
C HIS A 175 -3.61 -36.64 -0.96
N ARG A 176 -4.45 -37.32 -1.76
CA ARG A 176 -4.92 -38.68 -1.46
C ARG A 176 -3.74 -39.66 -1.31
N PHE A 177 -2.74 -39.56 -2.18
CA PHE A 177 -1.53 -40.39 -2.10
C PHE A 177 -0.73 -40.16 -0.81
N ILE A 178 -0.54 -38.90 -0.40
CA ILE A 178 0.17 -38.56 0.85
C ILE A 178 -0.57 -39.10 2.07
N VAL A 179 -1.88 -38.91 2.13
CA VAL A 179 -2.73 -39.43 3.22
C VAL A 179 -2.65 -40.96 3.28
N ILE A 180 -2.77 -41.64 2.13
CA ILE A 180 -2.62 -43.09 2.05
C ILE A 180 -1.23 -43.51 2.54
N ARG A 181 -0.15 -42.88 2.06
CA ARG A 181 1.23 -43.21 2.45
C ARG A 181 1.45 -43.03 3.96
N GLN A 182 0.89 -41.98 4.56
CA GLN A 182 1.04 -41.68 5.98
C GLN A 182 0.34 -42.72 6.86
N HIS A 183 -0.86 -43.15 6.48
CA HIS A 183 -1.66 -44.09 7.27
C HIS A 183 -1.41 -45.56 6.93
N PHE A 184 -0.76 -45.85 5.80
CA PHE A 184 -0.48 -47.21 5.36
C PHE A 184 0.23 -48.08 6.42
N PRO A 185 1.30 -47.63 7.10
CA PRO A 185 1.98 -48.45 8.11
C PRO A 185 1.07 -48.78 9.29
N SER A 186 0.28 -47.81 9.76
CA SER A 186 -0.63 -47.98 10.90
C SER A 186 -1.80 -48.91 10.57
N VAL A 187 -2.36 -48.79 9.36
CA VAL A 187 -3.47 -49.64 8.91
C VAL A 187 -2.99 -51.07 8.66
N MET A 188 -1.81 -51.23 8.04
CA MET A 188 -1.22 -52.56 7.85
C MET A 188 -0.82 -53.22 9.17
N ALA A 189 -0.30 -52.46 10.13
CA ALA A 189 -0.03 -52.98 11.48
C ALA A 189 -1.32 -53.47 12.16
N ALA A 190 -2.40 -52.68 12.11
CA ALA A 190 -3.69 -53.08 12.69
C ALA A 190 -4.30 -54.31 12.00
N LEU A 191 -4.21 -54.40 10.67
CA LEU A 191 -4.65 -55.58 9.91
C LEU A 191 -3.82 -56.82 10.27
N ASN A 192 -2.51 -56.67 10.43
CA ASN A 192 -1.62 -57.76 10.81
C ASN A 192 -1.89 -58.23 12.26
N ASP A 193 -2.19 -57.30 13.16
CA ASP A 193 -2.61 -57.60 14.53
C ASP A 193 -3.95 -58.36 14.59
N LEU A 194 -4.91 -57.98 13.73
CA LEU A 194 -6.19 -58.70 13.63
C LEU A 194 -6.01 -60.12 13.07
N LEU A 195 -5.18 -60.29 12.03
CA LEU A 195 -4.85 -61.60 11.47
C LEU A 195 -4.14 -62.51 12.48
N THR A 196 -3.22 -61.97 13.27
CA THR A 196 -2.48 -62.75 14.28
C THR A 196 -3.32 -63.10 15.51
N ARG A 197 -4.23 -62.23 15.95
CA ARG A 197 -5.10 -62.48 17.12
C ARG A 197 -6.34 -63.31 16.81
N ALA A 198 -6.84 -63.32 15.57
CA ALA A 198 -8.00 -64.14 15.18
C ALA A 198 -7.76 -65.66 15.34
N ASN A 199 -6.50 -66.10 15.36
CA ASN A 199 -6.14 -67.51 15.57
C ASN A 199 -5.97 -67.92 17.04
N TYR A 200 -6.14 -67.02 18.02
CA TYR A 200 -6.17 -67.39 19.44
C TYR A 200 -7.62 -67.51 19.91
N ARG A 201 -8.25 -68.63 19.56
CA ARG A 201 -9.41 -69.18 20.26
C ARG A 201 -8.91 -70.23 21.25
N VAL A 202 -8.97 -69.94 22.55
CA VAL A 202 -9.26 -70.90 23.64
C VAL A 202 -10.01 -70.15 24.73
#